data_AF-A0A0C2VZ30-F1
#
_entry.id   AF-A0A0C2VZ30-F1
#
_cell.length_a   1.000
_cell.length_b   1.000
_cell.length_c   1.000
_cell.angle_alpha   90.00
_cell.angle_beta   90.00
_cell.angle_gamma   90.00
#
_symmetry.space_group_name_H-M   'P 1'
#
loop_
_entity.id
_entity.type
_entity.pdbx_description
1 polymer ?
#
loop_
_entity_poly.entity_id
_entity_poly.type
_entity_poly.pdbx_seq_one_letter_code
_entity_poly.pdbx_strand_id
1 'polypeptide(L)'
;MRRLILVLLFFSALWAEDFMLGHQFKDENFYFPPIPAQMTQAEFDLLSQDSGLKEMLYAAVVPGYMHFVAQEETVGYVLLGTRLASYTTMIASYAIASNELSQLSGSTKVAFDVALLVAVGSYLFDYIAGEYTLNAKQNALRYHYGKTASTLSFDGNRLSFSHTF
;
A
#
# COMPACT_ATOMS: atom_id res chain seq x y z
N MET A 1 11.74 -19.89 -23.01
CA MET A 1 12.68 -18.80 -22.68
C MET A 1 12.14 -17.40 -22.94
N ARG A 2 11.56 -17.10 -24.12
CA ARG A 2 11.07 -15.74 -24.47
C ARG A 2 10.02 -15.14 -23.52
N ARG A 3 9.13 -15.96 -22.93
CA ARG A 3 8.13 -15.53 -21.94
C ARG A 3 8.74 -15.20 -20.57
N LEU A 4 9.84 -15.87 -20.21
CA LEU A 4 10.54 -15.68 -18.95
C LEU A 4 11.34 -14.37 -18.97
N ILE A 5 11.91 -14.03 -20.13
CA ILE A 5 12.59 -12.75 -20.37
C ILE A 5 11.63 -11.55 -20.24
N LEU A 6 10.37 -11.70 -20.67
CA LEU A 6 9.38 -10.62 -20.53
C LEU A 6 8.94 -10.41 -19.07
N VAL A 7 8.80 -11.48 -18.29
CA VAL A 7 8.52 -11.39 -16.85
C VAL A 7 9.72 -10.78 -16.11
N LEU A 8 10.94 -11.15 -16.51
CA LEU A 8 12.18 -10.63 -15.92
C LEU A 8 12.44 -9.17 -16.32
N LEU A 9 12.08 -8.78 -17.54
CA LEU A 9 12.11 -7.39 -18.00
C LEU A 9 11.03 -6.53 -17.32
N PHE A 10 9.82 -7.07 -17.14
CA PHE A 10 8.75 -6.41 -16.39
C PHE A 10 9.15 -6.24 -14.92
N PHE A 11 9.77 -7.25 -14.31
CA PHE A 11 10.39 -7.11 -12.99
C PHE A 11 11.46 -6.03 -13.04
N SER A 12 12.45 -6.05 -13.94
CA SER A 12 13.49 -5.00 -13.96
C SER A 12 12.96 -3.57 -14.19
N ALA A 13 11.86 -3.40 -14.92
CA ALA A 13 11.22 -2.11 -15.13
C ALA A 13 10.53 -1.58 -13.86
N LEU A 14 9.99 -2.46 -13.02
CA LEU A 14 9.48 -2.12 -11.68
C LEU A 14 10.60 -1.77 -10.68
N TRP A 15 11.87 -2.04 -11.01
CA TRP A 15 13.02 -1.82 -10.13
C TRP A 15 13.82 -0.55 -10.48
N ALA A 16 13.41 0.20 -11.50
CA ALA A 16 14.24 1.26 -12.09
C ALA A 16 14.06 2.66 -11.49
N GLU A 17 12.97 2.97 -10.76
CA GLU A 17 12.68 4.37 -10.42
C GLU A 17 12.67 4.74 -8.92
N ASP A 18 12.44 3.85 -7.95
CA ASP A 18 12.37 4.27 -6.53
C ASP A 18 12.97 3.27 -5.52
N PHE A 19 14.29 3.05 -5.60
CA PHE A 19 15.05 2.54 -4.45
C PHE A 19 15.29 3.68 -3.43
N MET A 20 14.23 4.38 -3.01
CA MET A 20 14.29 5.25 -1.84
C MET A 20 14.29 4.34 -0.59
N LEU A 21 15.48 3.81 -0.30
CA LEU A 21 15.89 3.09 0.90
C LEU A 21 15.64 3.98 2.14
N GLY A 22 14.38 4.04 2.56
CA GLY A 22 13.92 4.86 3.67
C GLY A 22 14.10 6.35 3.37
N HIS A 23 13.01 7.11 3.46
CA HIS A 23 13.18 8.43 4.05
C HIS A 23 13.59 8.22 5.53
N GLN A 24 14.87 7.87 5.75
CA GLN A 24 15.53 8.21 6.99
C GLN A 24 15.52 9.74 7.03
N PHE A 25 14.47 10.30 7.61
CA PHE A 25 14.58 11.58 8.29
C PHE A 25 15.51 11.40 9.49
N LYS A 26 16.79 11.10 9.22
CA LYS A 26 17.90 11.53 10.07
C LYS A 26 18.15 13.00 9.76
N ASP A 27 17.10 13.81 9.91
CA ASP A 27 17.32 15.19 10.27
C ASP A 27 17.46 15.13 11.78
N GLU A 28 18.67 15.35 12.30
CA GLU A 28 18.92 15.39 13.74
C GLU A 28 18.16 16.56 14.39
N ASN A 29 17.58 17.44 13.58
CA ASN A 29 16.60 18.46 13.92
C ASN A 29 15.15 18.04 13.61
N PHE A 30 14.81 16.74 13.66
CA PHE A 30 13.42 16.28 13.54
C PHE A 30 12.61 16.81 14.71
N TYR A 31 12.04 18.00 14.53
CA TYR A 31 11.08 18.61 15.42
C TYR A 31 9.77 17.84 15.23
N PHE A 32 9.43 16.98 16.19
CA PHE A 32 8.07 16.44 16.25
C PHE A 32 7.13 17.64 16.37
N PRO A 33 6.27 17.92 15.36
CA PRO A 33 5.28 18.97 15.52
C PRO A 33 4.43 18.61 16.76
N PRO A 34 4.07 19.59 17.60
CA PRO A 34 3.25 19.31 18.77
C PRO A 34 1.97 18.62 18.32
N ILE A 35 1.70 17.44 18.90
CA ILE A 35 0.49 16.67 18.59
C ILE A 35 -0.71 17.54 18.96
N PRO A 36 -1.60 17.89 18.03
CA PRO A 36 -2.76 18.71 18.32
C PRO A 36 -3.59 18.04 19.43
N ALA A 37 -3.96 18.78 20.47
CA ALA A 37 -4.76 18.25 21.58
C ALA A 37 -6.15 17.70 21.14
N GLN A 38 -6.56 18.02 19.91
CA GLN A 38 -7.81 17.62 19.28
C GLN A 38 -7.67 16.36 18.41
N MET A 39 -6.45 15.83 18.24
CA MET A 39 -6.15 14.66 17.41
C MET A 39 -6.54 13.37 18.13
N THR A 40 -7.33 12.55 17.47
CA THR A 40 -7.69 11.22 17.99
C THR A 40 -6.52 10.25 17.81
N GLN A 41 -6.51 9.17 18.61
CA GLN A 41 -5.48 8.14 18.51
C GLN A 41 -5.44 7.51 17.10
N ALA A 42 -6.59 7.26 16.49
CA ALA A 42 -6.67 6.66 15.16
C ALA A 42 -6.07 7.55 14.06
N GLU A 43 -6.18 8.88 14.19
CA GLU A 43 -5.59 9.85 13.27
C GLU A 43 -4.08 9.96 13.47
N PHE A 44 -3.63 9.91 14.73
CA PHE A 44 -2.21 9.86 15.06
C PHE A 44 -1.56 8.59 14.51
N ASP A 45 -2.18 7.43 14.74
CA ASP A 45 -1.70 6.14 14.23
C ASP A 45 -1.58 6.19 12.70
N LEU A 46 -2.59 6.75 12.00
CA LEU A 46 -2.58 6.87 10.55
C LEU A 46 -1.49 7.82 10.02
N LEU A 47 -1.19 8.91 10.74
CA LEU A 47 -0.10 9.84 10.40
C LEU A 47 1.30 9.28 10.67
N SER A 48 1.42 8.40 11.64
CA SER A 48 2.69 7.76 12.01
C SER A 48 3.06 6.58 11.11
N GLN A 49 2.13 6.12 10.27
CA GLN A 49 2.38 5.04 9.32
C GLN A 49 3.30 5.50 8.19
N ASP A 50 4.25 4.65 7.83
CA ASP A 50 5.15 4.84 6.69
C ASP A 50 4.82 3.79 5.62
N SER A 51 4.85 4.17 4.34
CA SER A 51 4.61 3.28 3.19
C SER A 51 5.94 2.84 2.56
N GLY A 52 6.87 2.40 3.40
CA GLY A 52 8.21 2.04 2.97
C GLY A 52 8.30 0.69 2.24
N LEU A 53 9.52 0.37 1.79
CA LEU A 53 9.86 -0.91 1.17
C LEU A 53 9.48 -2.11 2.05
N LYS A 54 9.59 -1.95 3.38
CA LYS A 54 9.22 -2.99 4.34
C LYS A 54 7.73 -3.31 4.19
N GLU A 55 6.88 -2.30 4.15
CA GLU A 55 5.43 -2.41 4.01
C GLU A 55 5.04 -2.99 2.65
N MET A 56 5.76 -2.63 1.58
CA MET A 56 5.64 -3.28 0.26
C MET A 56 5.94 -4.79 0.32
N LEU A 57 6.99 -5.19 1.04
CA LEU A 57 7.34 -6.60 1.22
C LEU A 57 6.31 -7.32 2.09
N TYR A 58 5.77 -6.66 3.11
CA TYR A 58 4.67 -7.21 3.92
C TYR A 58 3.41 -7.41 3.09
N ALA A 59 3.07 -6.51 2.17
CA ALA A 59 1.93 -6.65 1.26
C ALA A 59 2.06 -7.85 0.30
N ALA A 60 3.29 -8.31 0.04
CA ALA A 60 3.53 -9.53 -0.73
C ALA A 60 3.13 -10.78 0.05
N VAL A 61 3.40 -10.77 1.36
CA VAL A 61 3.12 -11.90 2.27
C VAL A 61 1.67 -11.90 2.74
N VAL A 62 1.17 -10.72 3.10
CA VAL A 62 -0.16 -10.49 3.66
C VAL A 62 -1.00 -9.73 2.63
N PRO A 63 -1.90 -10.40 1.90
CA PRO A 63 -2.75 -9.72 0.94
C PRO A 63 -3.72 -8.76 1.65
N GLY A 64 -3.85 -7.55 1.12
CA GLY A 64 -4.67 -6.47 1.67
C GLY A 64 -3.97 -5.65 2.75
N TYR A 65 -2.68 -5.90 3.04
CA TYR A 65 -1.94 -5.27 4.13
C TYR A 65 -1.99 -3.74 4.07
N MET A 66 -1.73 -3.16 2.89
CA MET A 66 -1.68 -1.70 2.75
C MET A 66 -3.04 -1.06 2.94
N HIS A 67 -4.12 -1.75 2.56
CA HIS A 67 -5.47 -1.30 2.82
C HIS A 67 -5.86 -1.44 4.31
N PHE A 68 -5.40 -2.49 5.02
CA PHE A 68 -5.59 -2.57 6.47
C PHE A 68 -4.85 -1.45 7.21
N VAL A 69 -3.62 -1.18 6.80
CA VAL A 69 -2.81 -0.02 7.25
C VAL A 69 -3.55 1.30 7.00
N ALA A 70 -4.12 1.46 5.81
CA ALA A 70 -4.88 2.65 5.46
C ALA A 70 -6.29 2.69 6.09
N GLN A 71 -6.67 1.77 6.99
CA GLN A 71 -8.01 1.66 7.58
C GLN A 71 -9.13 1.52 6.51
N GLU A 72 -8.88 0.73 5.47
CA GLU A 72 -9.83 0.32 4.43
C GLU A 72 -10.07 -1.20 4.48
N GLU A 73 -10.64 -1.66 5.59
CA GLU A 73 -10.81 -3.09 5.85
C GLU A 73 -11.57 -3.82 4.74
N THR A 74 -12.61 -3.20 4.17
CA THR A 74 -13.39 -3.81 3.09
C THR A 74 -12.53 -4.16 1.89
N VAL A 75 -11.64 -3.26 1.46
CA VAL A 75 -10.75 -3.49 0.32
C VAL A 75 -9.68 -4.53 0.69
N GLY A 76 -9.15 -4.45 1.92
CA GLY A 76 -8.21 -5.43 2.44
C GLY A 76 -8.77 -6.86 2.41
N TYR A 77 -10.00 -7.07 2.89
CA TYR A 77 -10.65 -8.38 2.86
C TYR A 77 -10.98 -8.87 1.45
N VAL A 78 -11.34 -7.97 0.53
CA VAL A 78 -11.56 -8.32 -0.89
C VAL A 78 -10.25 -8.82 -1.52
N LEU A 79 -9.13 -8.15 -1.26
CA LEU A 79 -7.82 -8.57 -1.76
C LEU A 79 -7.37 -9.90 -1.16
N LEU A 80 -7.61 -10.10 0.14
CA LEU A 80 -7.37 -11.37 0.81
C LEU A 80 -8.17 -12.51 0.18
N GLY A 81 -9.48 -12.33 0.00
CA GLY A 81 -10.34 -13.30 -0.67
C GLY A 81 -9.87 -13.60 -2.10
N THR A 82 -9.52 -12.56 -2.85
CA THR A 82 -9.04 -12.68 -4.24
C THR A 82 -7.74 -13.46 -4.33
N ARG A 83 -6.77 -13.18 -3.44
CA ARG A 83 -5.46 -13.85 -3.47
C ARG A 83 -5.56 -15.29 -2.98
N LEU A 84 -6.37 -15.56 -1.96
CA LEU A 84 -6.69 -16.92 -1.53
C LEU A 84 -7.32 -17.73 -2.67
N ALA A 85 -8.33 -17.18 -3.37
CA ALA A 85 -8.95 -17.84 -4.51
C ALA A 85 -7.94 -18.11 -5.65
N SER A 86 -7.00 -17.21 -5.86
CA SER A 86 -5.94 -17.38 -6.86
C SER A 86 -4.99 -18.53 -6.47
N TYR A 87 -4.55 -18.58 -5.22
CA TYR A 87 -3.67 -19.64 -4.73
C TYR A 87 -4.34 -21.02 -4.77
N THR A 88 -5.58 -21.12 -4.34
CA THR A 88 -6.33 -22.39 -4.39
C THR A 88 -6.52 -22.86 -5.83
N THR A 89 -6.80 -21.94 -6.77
CA THR A 89 -6.91 -22.25 -8.20
C THR A 89 -5.59 -22.74 -8.78
N MET A 90 -4.46 -22.13 -8.42
CA MET A 90 -3.14 -22.58 -8.87
C MET A 90 -2.79 -23.98 -8.34
N ILE A 91 -3.04 -24.23 -7.05
CA ILE A 91 -2.80 -25.54 -6.42
C ILE A 91 -3.69 -26.61 -7.07
N ALA A 92 -4.98 -26.33 -7.26
CA ALA A 92 -5.92 -27.26 -7.90
C ALA A 92 -5.49 -27.56 -9.34
N SER A 93 -5.11 -26.52 -10.10
CA SER A 93 -4.62 -26.67 -11.48
C SER A 93 -3.36 -27.54 -11.54
N TYR A 94 -2.43 -27.35 -10.60
CA TYR A 94 -1.22 -28.16 -10.48
C TYR A 94 -1.53 -29.62 -10.12
N ALA A 95 -2.42 -29.86 -9.14
CA ALA A 95 -2.81 -31.20 -8.72
C ALA A 95 -3.52 -31.99 -9.83
N ILE A 96 -4.39 -31.33 -10.61
CA ILE A 96 -5.03 -31.92 -11.79
C ILE A 96 -3.98 -32.26 -12.84
N ALA A 97 -3.06 -31.32 -13.11
CA ALA A 97 -1.99 -31.51 -14.09
C ALA A 97 -1.01 -32.63 -13.73
N SER A 98 -0.76 -32.88 -12.45
CA SER A 98 0.14 -33.96 -12.01
C SER A 98 -0.49 -35.34 -12.11
N ASN A 99 -1.82 -35.43 -12.07
CA ASN A 99 -2.55 -36.70 -12.15
C ASN A 99 -2.77 -37.16 -13.60
N GLU A 100 -2.89 -36.23 -14.54
CA GLU A 100 -2.93 -36.53 -15.97
C GLU A 100 -1.51 -36.58 -16.54
N LEU A 101 -1.01 -37.77 -16.86
CA LEU A 101 0.38 -38.06 -17.29
C LEU A 101 0.77 -37.33 -18.60
N SER A 102 1.03 -36.03 -18.53
CA SER A 102 1.52 -35.17 -19.62
C SER A 102 0.42 -34.59 -20.52
N GLN A 103 -0.34 -33.65 -19.96
CA GLN A 103 -0.57 -32.32 -20.55
C GLN A 103 -1.58 -31.58 -19.68
N LEU A 104 -1.28 -30.35 -19.24
CA LEU A 104 -2.36 -29.46 -18.82
C LEU A 104 -3.31 -29.35 -20.02
N SER A 105 -4.52 -29.87 -19.88
CA SER A 105 -5.64 -29.50 -20.74
C SER A 105 -5.60 -27.98 -20.95
N GLY A 106 -5.86 -27.51 -22.18
CA GLY A 106 -5.80 -26.09 -22.50
C GLY A 106 -6.57 -25.22 -21.50
N SER A 107 -7.68 -25.75 -20.97
CA SER A 107 -8.48 -25.11 -19.93
C SER A 107 -7.75 -25.01 -18.57
N THR A 108 -7.10 -26.08 -18.11
CA THR A 108 -6.33 -26.08 -16.85
C THR A 108 -5.15 -25.13 -16.92
N LYS A 109 -4.48 -25.05 -18.08
CA LYS A 109 -3.39 -24.09 -18.29
C LYS A 109 -3.88 -22.65 -18.23
N VAL A 110 -5.02 -22.36 -18.87
CA VAL A 110 -5.61 -21.02 -18.82
C VAL A 110 -6.01 -20.66 -17.39
N ALA A 111 -6.62 -21.58 -16.64
CA ALA A 111 -6.97 -21.36 -15.24
C ALA A 111 -5.74 -21.02 -14.38
N PHE A 112 -4.63 -21.75 -14.55
CA PHE A 112 -3.37 -21.47 -13.87
C PHE A 112 -2.80 -20.09 -14.27
N ASP A 113 -2.71 -19.80 -15.57
CA ASP A 113 -2.16 -18.54 -16.08
C ASP A 113 -2.99 -17.33 -15.58
N VAL A 114 -4.32 -17.44 -15.57
CA VAL A 114 -5.23 -16.41 -15.04
C VAL A 114 -5.05 -16.23 -13.54
N ALA A 115 -5.00 -17.34 -12.77
CA ALA A 115 -4.81 -17.28 -11.33
C ALA A 115 -3.46 -16.64 -10.95
N LEU A 116 -2.39 -16.94 -11.71
CA LEU A 116 -1.09 -16.29 -11.53
C LEU A 116 -1.18 -14.78 -11.82
N LEU A 117 -1.84 -14.39 -12.91
CA LEU A 117 -2.00 -12.98 -13.26
C LEU A 117 -2.81 -12.21 -12.20
N VAL A 118 -3.88 -12.81 -11.66
CA VAL A 118 -4.67 -12.21 -10.58
C VAL A 118 -3.87 -12.12 -9.28
N ALA A 119 -3.06 -13.14 -8.95
CA ALA A 119 -2.19 -13.10 -7.78
C ALA A 119 -1.18 -11.94 -7.85
N VAL A 120 -0.47 -11.80 -8.98
CA VAL A 120 0.50 -10.72 -9.19
C VAL A 120 -0.19 -9.35 -9.31
N GLY A 121 -1.28 -9.27 -10.07
CA GLY A 121 -2.03 -8.03 -10.28
C GLY A 121 -2.65 -7.51 -8.98
N SER A 122 -3.23 -8.39 -8.17
CA SER A 122 -3.75 -8.01 -6.86
C SER A 122 -2.64 -7.52 -5.93
N TYR A 123 -1.42 -8.07 -6.01
CA TYR A 123 -0.29 -7.62 -5.20
C TYR A 123 0.13 -6.19 -5.56
N LEU A 124 0.29 -5.92 -6.86
CA LEU A 124 0.61 -4.59 -7.34
C LEU A 124 -0.49 -3.58 -7.00
N PHE A 125 -1.76 -3.99 -7.14
CA PHE A 125 -2.89 -3.15 -6.76
C PHE A 125 -2.88 -2.81 -5.27
N ASP A 126 -2.73 -3.81 -4.39
CA ASP A 126 -2.69 -3.64 -2.94
C ASP A 126 -1.62 -2.62 -2.53
N TYR A 127 -0.42 -2.75 -3.10
CA TYR A 127 0.66 -1.81 -2.82
C TYR A 127 0.37 -0.39 -3.33
N ILE A 128 0.12 -0.24 -4.63
CA ILE A 128 -0.01 1.08 -5.27
C ILE A 128 -1.26 1.82 -4.77
N ALA A 129 -2.41 1.14 -4.74
CA ALA A 129 -3.67 1.76 -4.31
C ALA A 129 -3.66 2.01 -2.81
N GLY A 130 -3.13 1.09 -2.01
CA GLY A 130 -3.03 1.27 -0.56
C GLY A 130 -2.11 2.41 -0.17
N GLU A 131 -0.95 2.56 -0.83
CA GLU A 131 -0.05 3.70 -0.63
C GLU A 131 -0.71 5.03 -1.01
N TYR A 132 -1.39 5.08 -2.17
CA TYR A 132 -2.12 6.27 -2.59
C TYR A 132 -3.20 6.69 -1.59
N THR A 133 -4.00 5.72 -1.12
CA THR A 133 -5.03 5.96 -0.10
C THR A 133 -4.42 6.46 1.21
N LEU A 134 -3.35 5.82 1.68
CA LEU A 134 -2.68 6.21 2.93
C LEU A 134 -2.19 7.65 2.83
N ASN A 135 -1.47 7.99 1.75
CA ASN A 135 -0.95 9.33 1.50
C ASN A 135 -2.07 10.37 1.38
N ALA A 136 -3.18 10.03 0.73
CA ALA A 136 -4.34 10.92 0.64
C ALA A 136 -4.95 11.21 2.01
N LYS A 137 -5.12 10.19 2.86
CA LYS A 137 -5.64 10.34 4.23
C LYS A 137 -4.68 11.14 5.11
N GLN A 138 -3.38 10.85 5.04
CA GLN A 138 -2.36 11.61 5.77
C GLN A 138 -2.32 13.09 5.35
N ASN A 139 -2.40 13.38 4.06
CA ASN A 139 -2.41 14.74 3.55
C ASN A 139 -3.67 15.50 3.97
N ALA A 140 -4.82 14.83 4.02
CA ALA A 140 -6.07 15.41 4.53
C ALA A 140 -5.94 15.79 6.02
N LEU A 141 -5.32 14.93 6.83
CA LEU A 141 -5.07 15.21 8.25
C LEU A 141 -4.05 16.33 8.45
N ARG A 142 -2.92 16.30 7.73
CA ARG A 142 -1.92 17.39 7.74
C ARG A 142 -2.55 18.73 7.38
N TYR A 143 -3.46 18.75 6.40
CA TYR A 143 -4.21 19.94 6.02
C TYR A 143 -5.21 20.40 7.10
N HIS A 144 -5.96 19.47 7.69
CA HIS A 144 -6.92 19.77 8.75
C HIS A 144 -6.23 20.42 9.95
N TYR A 145 -5.15 19.81 10.46
CA TYR A 145 -4.42 20.34 11.62
C TYR A 145 -3.52 21.53 11.28
N GLY A 146 -2.99 21.61 10.06
CA GLY A 146 -2.24 22.79 9.60
C GLY A 146 -3.09 24.06 9.52
N LYS A 147 -4.39 23.93 9.21
CA LYS A 147 -5.37 25.02 9.30
C LYS A 147 -5.73 25.39 10.74
N THR A 148 -5.79 24.41 11.64
CA THR A 148 -6.14 24.64 13.06
C THR A 148 -4.99 25.30 13.83
N ALA A 149 -3.74 24.92 13.53
CA ALA A 149 -2.53 25.57 14.06
C ALA A 149 -2.38 27.04 13.58
N SER A 150 -3.05 27.41 12.49
CA SER A 150 -3.12 28.78 11.97
C SER A 150 -4.48 29.41 12.28
N THR A 151 -4.91 29.38 13.53
CA THR A 151 -6.10 30.13 13.96
C THR A 151 -5.77 31.61 14.07
N LEU A 152 -6.13 32.36 13.02
CA LEU A 152 -6.10 33.82 12.96
C LEU A 152 -6.95 34.43 14.09
N SER A 153 -6.32 35.17 14.99
CA SER A 153 -7.00 36.10 15.89
C SER A 153 -7.13 37.45 15.19
N PHE A 154 -8.37 37.91 15.00
CA PHE A 154 -8.68 39.22 14.45
C PHE A 154 -9.06 40.16 15.60
N ASP A 155 -8.06 40.76 16.22
CA ASP A 155 -8.28 41.82 17.21
C ASP A 155 -8.34 43.17 16.49
N GLY A 156 -9.56 43.50 16.02
CA GLY A 156 -10.07 44.85 15.71
C GLY A 156 -9.34 45.77 14.71
N ASN A 157 -8.04 45.62 14.47
CA ASN A 157 -7.22 46.51 13.64
C ASN A 157 -5.87 45.92 13.18
N ARG A 158 -5.49 44.69 13.54
CA ARG A 158 -4.28 44.03 13.01
C ARG A 158 -4.49 42.54 12.79
N LEU A 159 -4.07 42.05 11.62
CA LEU A 159 -3.80 40.63 11.40
C LEU A 159 -2.52 40.28 12.18
N SER A 160 -2.66 39.47 13.23
CA SER A 160 -1.54 38.97 14.02
C SER A 160 -1.37 37.48 13.78
N PHE A 161 -0.18 37.09 13.30
CA PHE A 161 0.25 35.70 13.28
C PHE A 161 0.77 35.34 14.66
N SER A 162 0.00 34.57 15.42
CA SER A 162 0.47 33.98 16.67
C SER A 162 0.80 32.51 16.42
N HIS A 163 2.09 32.18 16.48
CA HIS A 163 2.52 30.81 16.71
C HIS A 163 2.38 30.54 18.21
N THR A 164 1.30 29.88 18.62
CA THR A 164 1.24 29.25 19.94
C THR A 164 2.11 28.01 19.90
N PHE A 165 3.30 28.12 20.52
CA PHE A 165 4.18 27.00 20.84
C PHE A 165 3.72 26.29 22.11
#